data_AF-W7YUE8-F1
#
_entry.id   AF-W7YUE8-F1
#
_cell.length_a   1.000
_cell.length_b   1.000
_cell.length_c   1.000
_cell.angle_alpha   90.00
_cell.angle_beta   90.00
_cell.angle_gamma   90.00
#
_symmetry.space_group_name_H-M   'P 1'
#
loop_
_entity.id
_entity.type
_entity.pdbx_description
1 polymer ?
#
loop_
_entity_poly.entity_id
_entity_poly.type
_entity_poly.pdbx_seq_one_letter_code
_entity_poly.pdbx_strand_id
1 'polypeptide(L)' 'MVPLKIVLAVKEIQYVEPLLDYVNGTEYGEKMRISAFTKTEAFIHYMNSDERPDAVVAELLF' A
#
# COMPACT_ATOMS: atom_id res chain seq x y z
N MET A 1 6.02 -18.33 -3.61
CA MET A 1 4.82 -17.74 -2.98
C MET A 1 4.40 -16.54 -3.78
N VAL A 2 3.09 -16.26 -3.90
CA VAL A 2 2.62 -14.98 -4.44
C VAL A 2 2.70 -13.96 -3.30
N PRO A 3 3.40 -12.82 -3.46
CA PRO A 3 3.49 -11.82 -2.41
C PRO A 3 2.12 -11.16 -2.20
N LEU A 4 1.75 -10.95 -0.94
CA LEU A 4 0.52 -10.24 -0.54
C LEU A 4 0.57 -8.80 -1.02
N LYS A 5 -0.44 -8.37 -1.76
CA LYS A 5 -0.58 -7.00 -2.26
C LYS A 5 -1.36 -6.18 -1.26
N ILE A 6 -0.68 -5.25 -0.59
CA ILE A 6 -1.30 -4.34 0.38
C ILE A 6 -1.28 -2.94 -0.20
N VAL A 7 -2.46 -2.30 -0.22
CA VAL A 7 -2.60 -0.92 -0.63
C VAL A 7 -2.80 -0.02 0.58
N LEU A 8 -1.99 1.01 0.67
CA LEU A 8 -2.07 2.05 1.69
C LEU A 8 -2.69 3.31 1.09
N ALA A 9 -3.75 3.80 1.72
CA ALA A 9 -4.48 4.99 1.35
C ALA A 9 -4.28 6.01 2.48
N VAL A 10 -3.22 6.82 2.40
CA VAL A 10 -2.77 7.72 3.48
C VAL A 10 -2.43 9.08 2.93
N LYS A 11 -2.84 10.16 3.59
CA LYS A 11 -2.55 11.53 3.10
C LYS A 11 -1.08 11.91 3.27
N GLU A 12 -0.48 11.44 4.36
CA GLU A 12 0.87 11.81 4.75
C GLU A 12 1.87 10.72 4.39
N ILE A 13 2.70 10.99 3.38
CA ILE A 13 3.76 10.07 2.93
C ILE A 13 4.79 9.75 4.02
N GLN A 14 4.89 10.60 5.03
CA GLN A 14 5.82 10.47 6.16
C GLN A 14 5.59 9.18 6.96
N TYR A 15 4.37 8.64 6.96
CA TYR A 15 4.07 7.35 7.59
C TYR A 15 4.37 6.15 6.69
N VAL A 16 4.46 6.37 5.37
CA VAL A 16 4.70 5.31 4.38
C VAL A 16 6.15 4.89 4.38
N GLU A 17 7.08 5.85 4.37
CA GLU A 17 8.52 5.54 4.24
C GLU A 17 9.03 4.63 5.37
N PRO A 18 8.76 4.90 6.67
CA PRO A 18 9.23 4.02 7.75
C PRO A 18 8.63 2.61 7.67
N LEU A 19 7.39 2.49 7.19
CA LEU A 19 6.73 1.21 7.01
C LEU A 19 7.34 0.42 5.84
N LEU A 20 7.63 1.09 4.73
CA LEU A 20 8.33 0.47 3.60
C LEU A 20 9.74 0.02 4.01
N ASP A 21 10.47 0.84 4.75
CA ASP A 21 11.80 0.51 5.25
C ASP A 21 11.77 -0.71 6.18
N TYR A 22 10.79 -0.78 7.08
CA TYR A 22 10.59 -1.94 7.94
C TYR A 22 10.29 -3.22 7.15
N VAL A 23 9.38 -3.14 6.16
CA VAL A 23 8.97 -4.30 5.37
C VAL A 23 10.11 -4.79 4.49
N ASN A 24 10.81 -3.89 3.81
CA ASN A 24 11.94 -4.23 2.95
C ASN A 24 13.16 -4.71 3.75
N GLY A 25 13.35 -4.23 4.97
CA GLY A 25 14.44 -4.61 5.86
C GLY A 25 14.24 -5.93 6.61
N THR A 26 13.09 -6.59 6.43
CA THR A 26 12.71 -7.81 7.16
C THR A 26 12.33 -8.94 6.19
N GLU A 27 11.99 -10.11 6.73
CA GLU A 27 11.50 -11.26 5.94
C GLU A 27 10.19 -10.98 5.18
N TYR A 28 9.54 -9.85 5.44
CA TYR A 28 8.29 -9.45 4.79
C TYR A 28 8.52 -8.89 3.38
N GLY A 29 9.71 -8.40 3.04
CA GLY A 29 10.00 -7.79 1.73
C GLY A 29 9.80 -8.75 0.54
N GLU A 30 10.03 -10.04 0.74
CA GLU A 30 9.77 -11.06 -0.29
C GLU A 30 8.33 -11.61 -0.24
N LYS A 31 7.62 -11.37 0.87
CA LYS A 31 6.28 -11.90 1.14
C LYS A 31 5.16 -10.88 0.89
N MET A 32 5.49 -9.60 0.82
CA MET A 32 4.54 -8.49 0.72
C MET A 32 4.98 -7.46 -0.32
N ARG A 33 4.02 -6.94 -1.06
CA ARG A 33 4.18 -5.79 -1.95
C ARG A 33 3.25 -4.69 -1.48
N ILE A 34 3.83 -3.59 -1.03
CA ILE A 34 3.09 -2.43 -0.55
C ILE A 34 3.02 -1.38 -1.65
N SER A 35 1.84 -0.80 -1.87
CA SER A 35 1.63 0.34 -2.77
C SER A 35 0.87 1.41 -2.01
N ALA A 36 1.46 2.61 -1.92
CA ALA A 36 0.86 3.71 -1.18
C ALA A 36 0.34 4.79 -2.13
N PHE A 37 -0.86 5.29 -1.84
CA PHE A 37 -1.50 6.38 -2.53
C PHE A 37 -1.75 7.52 -1.56
N THR A 38 -1.25 8.70 -1.92
CA THR A 38 -1.49 9.96 -1.18
C THR A 38 -2.59 10.82 -1.79
N LYS A 39 -2.99 10.48 -3.02
CA LYS A 39 -4.05 11.15 -3.75
C LYS A 39 -5.21 10.19 -3.94
N THR A 40 -6.40 10.60 -3.51
CA THR A 40 -7.64 9.83 -3.62
C THR A 40 -7.94 9.46 -5.08
N GLU A 41 -7.69 10.37 -6.03
CA GLU A 41 -7.88 10.12 -7.47
C GLU A 41 -7.03 8.95 -7.99
N ALA A 42 -5.75 8.90 -7.60
CA ALA A 42 -4.84 7.83 -8.00
C ALA A 42 -5.23 6.48 -7.37
N PHE A 43 -5.68 6.51 -6.12
CA PHE A 43 -6.22 5.33 -5.45
C PHE A 43 -7.48 4.80 -6.15
N ILE A 44 -8.44 5.68 -6.46
CA ILE A 44 -9.67 5.30 -7.17
C ILE A 44 -9.35 4.73 -8.54
N HIS A 45 -8.40 5.33 -9.27
CA HIS A 45 -7.97 4.80 -10.56
C HIS A 45 -7.38 3.39 -10.44
N TYR A 46 -6.55 3.15 -9.41
CA TYR A 46 -6.00 1.83 -9.12
C TYR A 46 -7.09 0.80 -8.77
N MET A 47 -8.04 1.15 -7.90
CA MET A 47 -9.13 0.24 -7.49
C MET A 47 -10.09 -0.12 -8.63
N ASN A 48 -10.20 0.75 -9.65
CA ASN A 48 -10.99 0.48 -10.85
C ASN A 48 -10.22 -0.32 -11.92
N SER A 49 -8.93 -0.60 -11.69
CA SER A 49 -8.16 -1.47 -12.57
C SER A 49 -8.47 -2.96 -12.30
N ASP A 50 -8.05 -3.83 -13.21
CA ASP A 50 -8.16 -5.29 -13.02
C ASP A 50 -7.23 -5.82 -11.91
N GLU A 51 -6.32 -4.98 -11.39
CA GLU A 51 -5.43 -5.36 -10.30
C GLU A 51 -6.14 -5.24 -8.95
N ARG A 52 -6.47 -6.39 -8.36
CA ARG A 52 -7.07 -6.44 -7.01
C ARG A 52 -6.01 -6.57 -5.93
N PRO A 53 -6.01 -5.66 -4.93
CA PRO A 53 -5.20 -5.84 -3.74
C PRO A 53 -5.82 -6.90 -2.82
N ASP A 54 -4.98 -7.56 -2.04
CA ASP A 54 -5.43 -8.51 -1.00
C ASP A 54 -5.97 -7.78 0.23
N ALA A 55 -5.44 -6.58 0.51
CA ALA A 55 -5.89 -5.72 1.58
C ALA A 55 -5.73 -4.24 1.23
N VAL A 56 -6.67 -3.42 1.71
CA VAL A 56 -6.60 -1.96 1.66
C VAL A 56 -6.62 -1.43 3.08
N VAL A 57 -5.63 -0.63 3.44
CA VAL A 57 -5.56 0.09 4.72
C VAL A 57 -5.63 1.56 4.41
N ALA A 58 -6.69 2.22 4.88
CA ALA A 58 -6.93 3.63 4.62
C ALA A 58 -7.00 4.41 5.93
N GLU A 59 -6.56 5.66 5.90
CA GLU A 59 -6.87 6.63 6.95
C GLU A 59 -8.36 6.96 6.95
N LEU A 60 -8.90 7.23 8.14
CA LEU A 60 -10.33 7.52 8.34
C LEU A 60 -10.82 8.75 7.55
N LEU A 61 -9.92 9.67 7.20
CA LEU A 61 -10.20 10.89 6.45
C LEU A 61 -9.56 10.89 5.05
N PHE A 62 -9.16 9.73 4.52
CA PHE A 62 -8.51 9.60 3.21
C PHE A 62 -9.38 10.04 2.04
#